data_AF-A0A2V8W3B5-F1
#
_entry.id   AF-A0A2V8W3B5-F1
#
_cell.length_a   1.000
_cell.length_b   1.000
_cell.length_c   1.000
_cell.angle_alpha   90.00
_cell.angle_beta   90.00
_cell.angle_gamma   90.00
#
_symmetry.space_group_name_H-M   'P 1'
#
loop_
_entity.id
_entity.type
_entity.pdbx_description
1 polymer ?
#
loop_
_entity_poly.entity_id
_entity_poly.type
_entity_poly.pdbx_seq_one_letter_code
_entity_poly.pdbx_strand_id
1 'polypeptide(L)'
;MKNAHLSRTVPILLFLLPASGSFAQGKPDAGWPNYGNDRGGTRYSPAAQIDRSNVGQLKVAWTFRTGALPHDEELDKKAAFEATAILVDSKLFLSTPYDHVIALNAETGAKLWEFDPKLELPYGASEVTSRGVSAWRDSHAKAGAPCALRVFIGTLDARLIALDGATGKPCRDFGSDGEIDLTTGVRLRDPGDYQVTSAPAIFKDLIITGSSLGDNRAVTVERGIVRAFDVRTGNLRWTWDPIAPWAYQTSPRTGAGNAWSTISVDAEHDLVFIPTGSASPDYFGGFRKGDNKWANSVVALRASTGEFVWGFQVVHHDLWDYDVACQPTLFTWKGGTLAVAITTKMGRVFVLNRLTGAPFLPIQERPVPKSDIPGEEAWPTQPASTISLVPEKLSPEDAWGKDAEEKQWCTEKIRAARTGELARHAGLPE
;
A
#
# COMPACT_ATOMS: atom_id res chain seq x y z
N MET A 1 -7.50 88.01 55.64
CA MET A 1 -7.18 88.19 54.21
C MET A 1 -6.51 86.92 53.73
N LYS A 2 -7.11 86.26 52.74
CA LYS A 2 -6.81 84.90 52.26
C LYS A 2 -5.68 84.95 51.23
N ASN A 3 -4.72 84.04 51.31
CA ASN A 3 -3.90 83.61 50.18
C ASN A 3 -3.78 82.08 50.26
N ALA A 4 -4.35 81.39 49.28
CA ALA A 4 -4.28 79.94 49.13
C ALA A 4 -3.66 79.62 47.76
N HIS A 5 -2.60 78.80 47.78
CA HIS A 5 -1.94 78.26 46.59
C HIS A 5 -2.82 77.16 45.98
N LEU A 6 -3.15 77.28 44.68
CA LEU A 6 -3.75 76.20 43.90
C LEU A 6 -2.65 75.30 43.31
N SER A 7 -2.67 74.02 43.69
CA SER A 7 -1.96 72.93 43.00
C SER A 7 -2.84 72.38 41.88
N ARG A 8 -2.30 72.28 40.65
CA ARG A 8 -2.97 71.71 39.48
C ARG A 8 -2.78 70.18 39.47
N THR A 9 -3.86 69.43 39.57
CA THR A 9 -3.91 67.99 39.28
C THR A 9 -4.63 67.79 37.94
N VAL A 10 -3.98 67.13 36.98
CA VAL A 10 -4.56 66.74 35.68
C VAL A 10 -4.97 65.27 35.79
N PRO A 11 -6.23 64.88 35.52
CA PRO A 11 -6.61 63.48 35.48
C PRO A 11 -6.26 62.87 34.12
N ILE A 12 -5.50 61.78 34.12
CA ILE A 12 -5.27 60.93 32.95
C ILE A 12 -6.46 59.98 32.83
N LEU A 13 -7.30 60.16 31.80
CA LEU A 13 -8.31 59.18 31.41
C LEU A 13 -7.63 58.02 30.66
N LEU A 14 -7.59 56.83 31.24
CA LEU A 14 -7.24 55.59 30.52
C LEU A 14 -8.44 55.13 29.70
N PHE A 15 -8.34 55.17 28.38
CA PHE A 15 -9.26 54.47 27.47
C PHE A 15 -8.86 52.99 27.41
N LEU A 16 -9.70 52.11 27.96
CA LEU A 16 -9.63 50.66 27.77
C LEU A 16 -10.29 50.30 26.42
N LEU A 17 -9.48 50.01 25.41
CA LEU A 17 -9.92 49.39 24.16
C LEU A 17 -10.09 47.88 24.39
N PRO A 18 -11.23 47.26 24.02
CA PRO A 18 -11.37 45.81 24.07
C PRO A 18 -10.53 45.18 22.96
N ALA A 19 -9.47 44.48 23.34
CA ALA A 19 -8.71 43.63 22.43
C ALA A 19 -9.61 42.48 21.96
N SER A 20 -10.23 42.66 20.79
CA SER A 20 -10.91 41.58 20.09
C SER A 20 -9.84 40.65 19.51
N GLY A 21 -9.41 39.69 20.32
CA GLY A 21 -8.54 38.62 19.87
C GLY A 21 -9.28 37.78 18.83
N SER A 22 -9.02 38.05 17.55
CA SER A 22 -9.28 37.06 16.51
C SER A 22 -8.34 35.89 16.79
N PHE A 23 -8.88 34.82 17.38
CA PHE A 23 -8.22 33.53 17.31
C PHE A 23 -8.16 33.17 15.83
N ALA A 24 -7.00 33.40 15.23
CA ALA A 24 -6.68 32.80 13.97
C ALA A 24 -6.83 31.29 14.18
N GLN A 25 -7.88 30.70 13.61
CA GLN A 25 -7.92 29.26 13.38
C GLN A 25 -6.63 28.94 12.65
N GLY A 26 -5.70 28.28 13.37
CA GLY A 26 -4.49 27.75 12.74
C GLY A 26 -4.91 26.98 11.51
N LYS A 27 -4.16 27.12 10.42
CA LYS A 27 -4.37 26.28 9.23
C LYS A 27 -4.50 24.82 9.70
N PRO A 28 -5.44 24.03 9.16
CA PRO A 28 -5.55 22.63 9.48
C PRO A 28 -4.16 21.98 9.39
N ASP A 29 -3.79 21.23 10.43
CA ASP A 29 -2.49 20.59 10.50
C ASP A 29 -2.28 19.73 9.25
N ALA A 30 -1.10 19.80 8.64
CA ALA A 30 -0.87 19.21 7.31
C ALA A 30 -1.05 17.68 7.28
N GLY A 31 -1.03 17.03 8.46
CA GLY A 31 -1.41 15.63 8.66
C GLY A 31 -0.60 14.61 7.85
N TRP A 32 -0.97 13.34 8.00
CA TRP A 32 -0.60 12.25 7.09
C TRP A 32 -1.67 11.16 7.15
N PRO A 33 -2.91 11.44 6.69
CA PRO A 33 -4.07 10.62 7.04
C PRO A 33 -4.15 9.26 6.34
N ASN A 34 -3.33 9.01 5.32
CA ASN A 34 -3.32 7.76 4.53
C ASN A 34 -1.88 7.27 4.34
N TYR A 35 -1.69 6.00 3.97
CA TYR A 35 -0.38 5.41 3.68
C TYR A 35 0.50 6.32 2.79
N GLY A 36 -0.05 6.81 1.68
CA GLY A 36 0.63 7.72 0.76
C GLY A 36 0.26 9.19 0.92
N ASN A 37 -0.04 9.62 2.16
CA ASN A 37 -0.59 10.93 2.57
C ASN A 37 -2.03 11.18 2.10
N ASP A 38 -2.33 10.91 0.83
CA ASP A 38 -3.68 10.99 0.27
C ASP A 38 -4.13 9.65 -0.31
N ARG A 39 -5.42 9.55 -0.64
CA ARG A 39 -6.04 8.34 -1.18
C ARG A 39 -5.50 7.91 -2.54
N GLY A 40 -4.89 8.84 -3.28
CA GLY A 40 -4.21 8.59 -4.55
C GLY A 40 -2.74 8.25 -4.41
N GLY A 41 -2.16 8.30 -3.21
CA GLY A 41 -0.80 7.84 -2.96
C GLY A 41 0.30 8.75 -3.52
N THR A 42 0.11 10.08 -3.52
CA THR A 42 1.14 10.99 -4.06
C THR A 42 2.41 11.05 -3.21
N ARG A 43 2.32 10.68 -1.92
CA ARG A 43 3.39 10.80 -0.91
C ARG A 43 3.96 12.22 -0.83
N TYR A 44 3.18 13.22 -1.22
CA TYR A 44 3.58 14.62 -1.20
C TYR A 44 3.02 15.31 0.03
N SER A 45 3.87 16.01 0.80
CA SER A 45 3.43 16.89 1.89
C SER A 45 3.49 18.36 1.44
N PRO A 46 2.46 19.17 1.72
CA PRO A 46 2.51 20.61 1.48
C PRO A 46 3.30 21.38 2.57
N ALA A 47 3.77 20.69 3.62
CA ALA A 47 4.56 21.33 4.67
C ALA A 47 5.88 21.87 4.11
N ALA A 48 6.20 23.12 4.45
CA ALA A 48 7.34 23.85 3.89
C ALA A 48 8.28 24.42 4.98
N GLN A 49 8.11 24.01 6.24
CA GLN A 49 9.00 24.45 7.33
C GLN A 49 10.43 23.93 7.14
N ILE A 50 10.58 22.71 6.62
CA ILE A 50 11.88 22.09 6.31
C ILE A 50 12.09 22.18 4.81
N ASP A 51 13.21 22.74 4.39
CA ASP A 51 13.59 22.92 2.99
C ASP A 51 15.10 22.73 2.78
N ARG A 52 15.57 22.95 1.55
CA ARG A 52 16.98 22.75 1.16
C ARG A 52 17.96 23.67 1.91
N SER A 53 17.50 24.80 2.44
CA SER A 53 18.32 25.76 3.18
C SER A 53 18.53 25.37 4.64
N ASN A 54 17.62 24.59 5.24
CA ASN A 54 17.65 24.28 6.67
C ASN A 54 17.67 22.78 7.01
N VAL A 55 17.51 21.88 6.03
CA VAL A 55 17.48 20.41 6.26
C VAL A 55 18.73 19.89 7.00
N GLY A 56 19.89 20.52 6.82
CA GLY A 56 21.12 20.18 7.53
C GLY A 56 21.09 20.48 9.04
N GLN A 57 20.05 21.15 9.55
CA GLN A 57 19.86 21.49 10.96
C GLN A 57 18.94 20.49 11.70
N LEU A 58 18.42 19.47 11.01
CA LEU A 58 17.52 18.48 11.60
C LEU A 58 18.20 17.75 12.76
N LYS A 59 17.43 17.54 13.83
CA LYS A 59 17.80 16.74 14.99
C LYS A 59 16.70 15.74 15.25
N VAL A 60 17.06 14.58 15.79
CA VAL A 60 16.09 13.60 16.27
C VAL A 60 15.25 14.25 17.37
N ALA A 61 13.93 14.30 17.19
CA ALA A 61 13.00 14.82 18.20
C ALA A 61 12.76 13.76 19.29
N TRP A 62 12.49 12.52 18.88
CA TRP A 62 12.31 11.37 19.76
C TRP A 62 12.50 10.07 18.96
N THR A 63 12.67 8.96 19.68
CA THR A 63 12.72 7.60 19.12
C THR A 63 11.77 6.71 19.91
N PHE A 64 11.00 5.88 19.21
CA PHE A 64 10.13 4.87 19.80
C PHE A 64 10.62 3.46 19.44
N ARG A 65 10.64 2.54 20.40
CA ARG A 65 10.97 1.12 20.16
C ARG A 65 9.68 0.31 20.27
N THR A 66 9.31 -0.37 19.18
CA THR A 66 8.06 -1.14 19.10
C THR A 66 8.07 -2.39 19.99
N GLY A 67 9.24 -3.01 20.20
CA GLY A 67 9.35 -4.26 20.94
C GLY A 67 8.70 -5.45 20.23
N ALA A 68 8.48 -5.36 18.92
CA ALA A 68 7.57 -6.23 18.19
C ALA A 68 8.15 -7.59 17.76
N LEU A 69 9.45 -7.85 17.94
CA LEU A 69 10.02 -9.15 17.59
C LEU A 69 9.72 -10.14 18.74
N PRO A 70 8.89 -11.18 18.53
CA PRO A 70 8.41 -12.10 19.56
C PRO A 70 9.46 -13.09 20.09
N HIS A 71 10.73 -12.96 19.71
CA HIS A 71 11.82 -13.87 20.10
C HIS A 71 11.64 -15.31 19.57
N ASP A 72 10.97 -15.48 18.42
CA ASP A 72 10.99 -16.73 17.64
C ASP A 72 12.00 -16.57 16.50
N GLU A 73 13.15 -17.27 16.59
CA GLU A 73 14.26 -17.09 15.65
C GLU A 73 13.92 -17.38 14.18
N GLU A 74 12.93 -18.24 13.89
CA GLU A 74 12.58 -18.59 12.50
C GLU A 74 11.58 -17.62 11.89
N LEU A 75 10.60 -17.17 12.66
CA LEU A 75 9.66 -16.13 12.20
C LEU A 75 10.33 -14.76 12.15
N ASP A 76 11.24 -14.46 13.09
CA ASP A 76 11.97 -13.18 13.14
C ASP A 76 12.84 -12.99 11.88
N LYS A 77 13.35 -14.06 11.27
CA LYS A 77 14.08 -13.99 9.98
C LYS A 77 13.20 -13.51 8.82
N LYS A 78 11.89 -13.69 8.92
CA LYS A 78 10.90 -13.26 7.92
C LYS A 78 10.27 -11.91 8.26
N ALA A 79 10.54 -11.37 9.44
CA ALA A 79 9.92 -10.15 9.92
C ALA A 79 10.51 -8.90 9.25
N ALA A 80 9.66 -8.07 8.65
CA ALA A 80 10.05 -6.80 8.04
C ALA A 80 9.19 -5.64 8.56
N PHE A 81 9.83 -4.56 8.99
CA PHE A 81 9.12 -3.34 9.42
C PHE A 81 8.88 -2.43 8.21
N GLU A 82 7.73 -2.62 7.56
CA GLU A 82 7.34 -1.88 6.34
C GLU A 82 6.32 -0.76 6.58
N ALA A 83 5.79 -0.65 7.80
CA ALA A 83 4.69 0.26 8.11
C ALA A 83 5.03 1.73 7.83
N THR A 84 4.16 2.42 7.08
CA THR A 84 4.12 3.89 7.09
C THR A 84 3.13 4.36 8.15
N ALA A 85 3.60 5.11 9.14
CA ALA A 85 2.73 5.67 10.17
C ALA A 85 1.79 6.73 9.56
N ILE A 86 0.52 6.73 9.99
CA ILE A 86 -0.45 7.78 9.63
C ILE A 86 -0.65 8.76 10.79
N LEU A 87 -0.80 10.04 10.48
CA LEU A 87 -1.04 11.12 11.44
C LEU A 87 -2.48 11.61 11.33
N VAL A 88 -3.29 11.31 12.35
CA VAL A 88 -4.71 11.71 12.45
C VAL A 88 -4.98 12.19 13.87
N ASP A 89 -5.62 13.36 14.02
CA ASP A 89 -5.93 13.99 15.31
C ASP A 89 -4.72 14.06 16.28
N SER A 90 -3.56 14.48 15.76
CA SER A 90 -2.30 14.59 16.51
C SER A 90 -1.80 13.26 17.12
N LYS A 91 -2.30 12.13 16.64
CA LYS A 91 -1.83 10.79 16.97
C LYS A 91 -1.17 10.15 15.76
N LEU A 92 -0.04 9.50 16.00
CA LEU A 92 0.56 8.60 15.02
C LEU A 92 0.00 7.20 15.26
N PHE A 93 -0.50 6.57 14.20
CA PHE A 93 -0.88 5.16 14.21
C PHE A 93 0.03 4.37 13.27
N LEU A 94 0.55 3.24 13.75
CA LEU A 94 1.39 2.34 12.96
C LEU A 94 1.08 0.89 13.33
N SER A 95 1.36 -0.03 12.40
CA SER A 95 1.41 -1.46 12.68
C SER A 95 2.85 -1.94 12.86
N THR A 96 3.02 -3.14 13.40
CA THR A 96 4.29 -3.86 13.49
C THR A 96 4.29 -5.08 12.55
N PRO A 97 5.41 -5.81 12.36
CA PRO A 97 5.44 -6.97 11.49
C PRO A 97 4.49 -8.11 11.93
N TYR A 98 4.08 -8.10 13.20
CA TYR A 98 3.12 -9.05 13.81
C TYR A 98 1.75 -8.41 14.04
N ASP A 99 1.41 -7.37 13.27
CA ASP A 99 0.12 -6.68 13.26
C ASP A 99 -0.30 -6.03 14.60
N HIS A 100 0.63 -5.81 15.54
CA HIS A 100 0.31 -4.96 16.68
C HIS A 100 0.01 -3.56 16.17
N VAL A 101 -1.09 -2.95 16.61
CA VAL A 101 -1.41 -1.56 16.29
C VAL A 101 -1.01 -0.68 17.46
N ILE A 102 -0.17 0.31 17.20
CA ILE A 102 0.33 1.23 18.22
C ILE A 102 -0.14 2.64 17.89
N ALA A 103 -0.69 3.32 18.90
CA ALA A 103 -0.94 4.75 18.84
C ALA A 103 0.06 5.51 19.71
N LEU A 104 0.68 6.54 19.14
CA LEU A 104 1.62 7.43 19.82
C LEU A 104 1.10 8.86 19.82
N ASN A 105 1.45 9.63 20.84
CA ASN A 105 1.40 11.08 20.77
C ASN A 105 2.42 11.54 19.72
N ALA A 106 1.99 12.28 18.70
CA ALA A 106 2.86 12.64 17.58
C ALA A 106 4.00 13.60 17.98
N GLU A 107 3.80 14.44 18.99
CA GLU A 107 4.77 15.43 19.44
C GLU A 107 5.85 14.81 20.34
N THR A 108 5.45 13.91 21.26
CA THR A 108 6.34 13.38 22.29
C THR A 108 6.85 11.97 22.04
N GLY A 109 6.21 11.23 21.11
CA GLY A 109 6.49 9.80 20.89
C GLY A 109 5.97 8.88 22.00
N ALA A 110 5.24 9.42 22.98
CA ALA A 110 4.69 8.63 24.09
C ALA A 110 3.60 7.67 23.61
N LYS A 111 3.69 6.40 24.02
CA LYS A 111 2.66 5.38 23.71
C LYS A 111 1.35 5.72 24.41
N LEU A 112 0.29 5.86 23.64
CA LEU A 112 -1.07 6.11 24.12
C LEU A 112 -1.77 4.79 24.41
N TRP A 113 -1.73 3.87 23.44
CA TRP A 113 -2.26 2.53 23.55
C TRP A 113 -1.57 1.60 22.55
N GLU A 114 -1.73 0.30 22.78
CA GLU A 114 -1.29 -0.76 21.88
C GLU A 114 -2.36 -1.85 21.88
N PHE A 115 -2.64 -2.38 20.69
CA PHE A 115 -3.50 -3.52 20.47
C PHE A 115 -2.66 -4.66 19.90
N ASP A 116 -2.74 -5.82 20.55
CA ASP A 116 -2.13 -7.06 20.09
C ASP A 116 -3.26 -7.97 19.59
N PRO A 117 -3.29 -8.29 18.28
CA PRO A 117 -4.35 -9.10 17.68
C PRO A 117 -4.29 -10.57 18.07
N LYS A 118 -3.24 -11.03 18.77
CA LYS A 118 -3.01 -12.43 19.15
C LYS A 118 -2.98 -13.34 17.94
N LEU A 119 -2.10 -13.01 16.98
CA LEU A 119 -1.98 -13.79 15.74
C LEU A 119 -1.71 -15.26 16.01
N GLU A 120 -2.43 -16.12 15.31
CA GLU A 120 -2.13 -17.56 15.23
C GLU A 120 -1.43 -17.84 13.91
N LEU A 121 -0.12 -17.59 13.87
CA LEU A 121 0.67 -17.80 12.65
C LEU A 121 1.03 -19.29 12.49
N PRO A 122 0.62 -19.96 11.40
CA PRO A 122 1.07 -21.32 11.12
C PRO A 122 2.56 -21.32 10.74
N TYR A 123 3.25 -22.44 11.03
CA TYR A 123 4.57 -22.76 10.48
C TYR A 123 4.48 -22.85 8.95
N GLY A 124 4.59 -21.71 8.27
CA GLY A 124 4.31 -21.63 6.85
C GLY A 124 3.93 -20.24 6.33
N ALA A 125 3.79 -19.21 7.18
CA ALA A 125 3.56 -17.83 6.73
C ALA A 125 4.56 -17.43 5.63
N SER A 126 4.04 -16.92 4.50
CA SER A 126 4.83 -16.49 3.36
C SER A 126 5.71 -15.30 3.75
N GLU A 127 5.11 -14.31 4.40
CA GLU A 127 5.80 -13.14 4.94
C GLU A 127 5.28 -12.83 6.36
N VAL A 128 6.12 -12.14 7.14
CA VAL A 128 5.75 -11.59 8.45
C VAL A 128 5.93 -10.07 8.36
N THR A 129 4.96 -9.40 7.73
CA THR A 129 5.06 -7.97 7.44
C THR A 129 3.69 -7.30 7.42
N SER A 130 3.69 -6.02 7.78
CA SER A 130 2.49 -5.18 7.79
C SER A 130 2.87 -3.77 7.30
N ARG A 131 2.19 -3.27 6.27
CA ARG A 131 2.49 -1.97 5.64
C ARG A 131 1.75 -0.79 6.27
N GLY A 132 0.89 -1.05 7.25
CA GLY A 132 0.27 -0.02 8.07
C GLY A 132 -1.21 -0.23 8.32
N VAL A 133 -1.84 0.86 8.74
CA VAL A 133 -3.25 0.93 9.11
C VAL A 133 -3.96 2.00 8.29
N SER A 134 -5.29 1.92 8.25
CA SER A 134 -6.14 2.96 7.66
C SER A 134 -7.06 3.58 8.70
N ALA A 135 -7.31 4.88 8.59
CA ALA A 135 -8.20 5.60 9.48
C ALA A 135 -9.46 6.07 8.74
N TRP A 136 -10.60 5.99 9.43
CA TRP A 136 -11.87 6.53 8.95
C TRP A 136 -12.61 7.21 10.10
N ARG A 137 -13.15 8.39 9.83
CA ARG A 137 -13.92 9.17 10.80
C ARG A 137 -15.39 9.16 10.40
N ASP A 138 -16.25 8.80 11.34
CA ASP A 138 -17.68 8.98 11.19
C ASP A 138 -18.04 10.46 11.34
N SER A 139 -18.42 11.10 10.23
CA SER A 139 -18.87 12.50 10.24
C SER A 139 -20.19 12.70 11.01
N HIS A 140 -20.91 11.63 11.32
CA HIS A 140 -22.18 11.66 12.04
C HIS A 140 -22.05 11.24 13.51
N ALA A 141 -20.89 10.73 13.93
CA ALA A 141 -20.68 10.37 15.32
C ALA A 141 -20.61 11.60 16.21
N LYS A 142 -21.20 11.49 17.40
CA LYS A 142 -21.05 12.52 18.45
C LYS A 142 -19.58 12.61 18.86
N ALA A 143 -19.13 13.81 19.20
CA ALA A 143 -17.78 13.99 19.75
C ALA A 143 -17.57 13.07 20.97
N GLY A 144 -16.47 12.31 20.95
CA GLY A 144 -16.14 11.35 22.02
C GLY A 144 -16.95 10.05 22.01
N ALA A 145 -17.82 9.82 21.03
CA ALA A 145 -18.48 8.51 20.87
C ALA A 145 -17.43 7.42 20.57
N PRO A 146 -17.59 6.20 21.12
CA PRO A 146 -16.78 5.06 20.72
C PRO A 146 -16.81 4.87 19.21
N CYS A 147 -15.68 4.55 18.61
CA CYS A 147 -15.52 4.27 17.19
C CYS A 147 -15.91 5.43 16.28
N ALA A 148 -15.92 6.67 16.79
CA ALA A 148 -16.05 7.88 15.98
C ALA A 148 -14.85 8.07 15.04
N LEU A 149 -13.66 7.68 15.51
CA LEU A 149 -12.49 7.44 14.67
C LEU A 149 -12.20 5.94 14.74
N ARG A 150 -12.22 5.28 13.58
CA ARG A 150 -11.88 3.86 13.43
C ARG A 150 -10.51 3.74 12.81
N VAL A 151 -9.69 2.86 13.35
CA VAL A 151 -8.40 2.43 12.81
C VAL A 151 -8.54 0.98 12.38
N PHE A 152 -8.24 0.69 11.12
CA PHE A 152 -8.39 -0.63 10.54
C PHE A 152 -7.05 -1.26 10.21
N ILE A 153 -6.97 -2.57 10.43
CA ILE A 153 -5.82 -3.40 10.07
C ILE A 153 -6.31 -4.70 9.43
N GLY A 154 -5.65 -5.10 8.34
CA GLY A 154 -5.70 -6.47 7.87
C GLY A 154 -4.55 -7.26 8.48
N THR A 155 -4.79 -8.50 8.90
CA THR A 155 -3.80 -9.30 9.61
C THR A 155 -3.26 -10.46 8.78
N LEU A 156 -2.10 -10.97 9.21
CA LEU A 156 -1.42 -12.13 8.63
C LEU A 156 -2.20 -13.44 8.80
N ASP A 157 -3.17 -13.51 9.71
CA ASP A 157 -4.11 -14.63 9.89
C ASP A 157 -5.48 -14.37 9.22
N ALA A 158 -5.50 -13.50 8.22
CA ALA A 158 -6.65 -13.21 7.37
C ALA A 158 -7.88 -12.63 8.09
N ARG A 159 -7.66 -11.74 9.06
CA ARG A 159 -8.75 -10.95 9.66
C ARG A 159 -8.70 -9.50 9.18
N LEU A 160 -9.87 -8.86 9.15
CA LEU A 160 -9.99 -7.41 9.08
C LEU A 160 -10.54 -6.92 10.41
N ILE A 161 -9.78 -6.10 11.12
CA ILE A 161 -10.09 -5.64 12.48
C ILE A 161 -10.35 -4.13 12.47
N ALA A 162 -11.35 -3.68 13.24
CA ALA A 162 -11.67 -2.28 13.47
C ALA A 162 -11.44 -1.90 14.93
N LEU A 163 -10.62 -0.87 15.18
CA LEU A 163 -10.27 -0.39 16.51
C LEU A 163 -10.74 1.06 16.71
N ASP A 164 -11.17 1.39 17.92
CA ASP A 164 -11.42 2.77 18.33
C ASP A 164 -10.10 3.56 18.40
N GLY A 165 -9.99 4.64 17.63
CA GLY A 165 -8.76 5.42 17.53
C GLY A 165 -8.33 6.13 18.82
N ALA A 166 -9.21 6.28 19.81
CA ALA A 166 -8.87 6.89 21.10
C ALA A 166 -8.35 5.87 22.11
N THR A 167 -8.83 4.62 22.06
CA THR A 167 -8.63 3.63 23.12
C THR A 167 -7.95 2.34 22.66
N GLY A 168 -7.87 2.08 21.35
CA GLY A 168 -7.36 0.84 20.78
C GLY A 168 -8.29 -0.37 20.99
N LYS A 169 -9.50 -0.18 21.52
CA LYS A 169 -10.45 -1.27 21.75
C LYS A 169 -11.17 -1.64 20.45
N PRO A 170 -11.48 -2.93 20.21
CA PRO A 170 -12.28 -3.34 19.07
C PRO A 170 -13.65 -2.65 19.00
N CYS A 171 -14.03 -2.22 17.81
CA CYS A 171 -15.33 -1.65 17.51
C CYS A 171 -16.36 -2.76 17.36
N ARG A 172 -17.03 -3.11 18.47
CA ARG A 172 -17.95 -4.25 18.55
C ARG A 172 -19.09 -4.27 17.54
N ASP A 173 -19.39 -3.14 16.91
CA ASP A 173 -20.41 -3.03 15.86
C ASP A 173 -19.90 -3.38 14.46
N PHE A 174 -18.62 -3.73 14.32
CA PHE A 174 -18.00 -4.15 13.07
C PHE A 174 -17.80 -5.67 13.04
N GLY A 175 -18.40 -6.35 12.05
CA GLY A 175 -18.28 -7.80 11.90
C GLY A 175 -18.76 -8.55 13.14
N SER A 176 -17.96 -9.52 13.59
CA SER A 176 -18.15 -10.24 14.85
C SER A 176 -17.23 -9.63 15.91
N ASP A 177 -17.79 -8.81 16.80
CA ASP A 177 -17.10 -8.19 17.93
C ASP A 177 -15.85 -7.34 17.57
N GLY A 178 -15.83 -6.75 16.37
CA GLY A 178 -14.75 -5.88 15.88
C GLY A 178 -13.91 -6.50 14.78
N GLU A 179 -14.22 -7.72 14.34
CA GLU A 179 -13.40 -8.48 13.41
C GLU A 179 -14.23 -9.15 12.30
N ILE A 180 -13.63 -9.31 11.13
CA ILE A 180 -14.15 -10.11 10.01
C ILE A 180 -13.12 -11.19 9.68
N ASP A 181 -13.57 -12.44 9.60
CA ASP A 181 -12.80 -13.54 9.05
C ASP A 181 -12.84 -13.52 7.51
N LEU A 182 -11.72 -13.16 6.89
CA LEU A 182 -11.58 -13.06 5.44
C LEU A 182 -11.42 -14.42 4.77
N THR A 183 -11.23 -15.50 5.52
CA THR A 183 -11.22 -16.87 4.98
C THR A 183 -12.62 -17.39 4.64
N THR A 184 -13.67 -16.68 5.06
CA THR A 184 -15.05 -17.02 4.70
C THR A 184 -15.21 -17.08 3.17
N GLY A 185 -15.63 -18.23 2.65
CA GLY A 185 -15.84 -18.45 1.21
C GLY A 185 -14.57 -18.63 0.38
N VAL A 186 -13.41 -18.83 1.03
CA VAL A 186 -12.15 -19.21 0.38
C VAL A 186 -11.79 -20.66 0.72
N ARG A 187 -11.04 -21.34 -0.14
CA ARG A 187 -10.61 -22.73 0.00
C ARG A 187 -9.10 -22.79 0.13
N LEU A 188 -8.64 -22.63 1.37
CA LEU A 188 -7.21 -22.62 1.68
C LEU A 188 -6.59 -24.01 1.52
N ARG A 189 -5.40 -24.03 0.92
CA ARG A 189 -4.52 -25.20 0.89
C ARG A 189 -3.72 -25.30 2.19
N ASP A 190 -3.23 -24.16 2.65
CA ASP A 190 -2.48 -23.94 3.89
C ASP A 190 -3.02 -22.64 4.52
N PRO A 191 -3.32 -22.59 5.82
CA PRO A 191 -3.72 -21.35 6.49
C PRO A 191 -2.71 -20.20 6.30
N GLY A 192 -1.41 -20.50 6.11
CA GLY A 192 -0.37 -19.49 5.87
C GLY A 192 -0.32 -18.93 4.45
N ASP A 193 -1.11 -19.49 3.52
CA ASP A 193 -1.14 -19.07 2.11
C ASP A 193 -2.11 -17.89 1.87
N TYR A 194 -2.87 -17.42 2.87
CA TYR A 194 -3.79 -16.28 2.73
C TYR A 194 -3.63 -15.30 3.88
N GLN A 195 -3.05 -14.14 3.58
CA GLN A 195 -2.71 -13.10 4.54
C GLN A 195 -3.24 -11.74 4.06
N VAL A 196 -3.21 -10.72 4.90
CA VAL A 196 -3.36 -9.31 4.47
C VAL A 196 -2.18 -8.53 5.00
N THR A 197 -1.30 -8.10 4.10
CA THR A 197 -0.04 -7.42 4.46
C THR A 197 -0.11 -5.90 4.29
N SER A 198 -1.14 -5.37 3.63
CA SER A 198 -1.29 -3.93 3.37
C SER A 198 -2.51 -3.33 4.04
N ALA A 199 -2.41 -2.04 4.38
CA ALA A 199 -3.53 -1.27 4.90
C ALA A 199 -4.70 -1.29 3.89
N PRO A 200 -5.94 -1.54 4.33
CA PRO A 200 -7.10 -1.55 3.44
C PRO A 200 -7.43 -0.13 2.96
N ALA A 201 -7.91 0.02 1.73
CA ALA A 201 -8.31 1.33 1.21
C ALA A 201 -9.68 1.76 1.73
N ILE A 202 -9.89 3.07 1.84
CA ILE A 202 -11.15 3.67 2.32
C ILE A 202 -11.80 4.48 1.20
N PHE A 203 -13.03 4.12 0.83
CA PHE A 203 -13.88 4.88 -0.09
C PHE A 203 -15.20 5.20 0.58
N LYS A 204 -15.43 6.48 0.95
CA LYS A 204 -16.64 6.92 1.66
C LYS A 204 -16.92 6.04 2.89
N ASP A 205 -17.97 5.24 2.86
CA ASP A 205 -18.39 4.31 3.92
C ASP A 205 -17.99 2.85 3.63
N LEU A 206 -17.05 2.62 2.71
CA LEU A 206 -16.51 1.31 2.35
C LEU A 206 -15.04 1.17 2.72
N ILE A 207 -14.70 -0.02 3.22
CA ILE A 207 -13.34 -0.50 3.41
C ILE A 207 -13.05 -1.60 2.40
N ILE A 208 -11.98 -1.45 1.63
CA ILE A 208 -11.63 -2.29 0.49
C ILE A 208 -10.30 -2.97 0.80
N THR A 209 -10.28 -4.29 0.82
CA THR A 209 -9.09 -5.09 1.15
C THR A 209 -8.80 -6.11 0.06
N GLY A 210 -7.52 -6.28 -0.23
CA GLY A 210 -7.01 -7.35 -1.08
C GLY A 210 -6.55 -8.55 -0.24
N SER A 211 -5.52 -9.23 -0.73
CA SER A 211 -4.88 -10.35 -0.07
C SER A 211 -3.40 -10.47 -0.47
N SER A 212 -2.65 -11.18 0.35
CA SER A 212 -1.27 -11.58 0.10
C SER A 212 -1.24 -13.11 0.11
N LEU A 213 -0.85 -13.70 -1.02
CA LEU A 213 -0.86 -15.14 -1.22
C LEU A 213 0.56 -15.63 -1.49
N GLY A 214 0.87 -16.86 -1.06
CA GLY A 214 2.12 -17.54 -1.41
C GLY A 214 2.08 -18.05 -2.86
N ASP A 215 1.97 -17.15 -3.83
CA ASP A 215 1.78 -17.43 -5.25
C ASP A 215 2.97 -18.16 -5.90
N ASN A 216 4.15 -18.16 -5.28
CA ASN A 216 5.32 -18.96 -5.68
C ASN A 216 5.38 -20.38 -5.09
N ARG A 217 4.43 -20.79 -4.23
CA ARG A 217 4.54 -22.04 -3.45
C ARG A 217 3.90 -23.26 -4.10
N ALA A 218 2.85 -23.07 -4.90
CA ALA A 218 2.11 -24.17 -5.53
C ALA A 218 1.21 -23.65 -6.66
N VAL A 219 0.90 -24.46 -7.67
CA VAL A 219 -0.05 -24.06 -8.73
C VAL A 219 -1.46 -23.80 -8.17
N THR A 220 -1.93 -24.68 -7.29
CA THR A 220 -3.30 -24.67 -6.75
C THR A 220 -3.41 -23.86 -5.46
N VAL A 221 -3.06 -22.58 -5.50
CA VAL A 221 -3.32 -21.62 -4.41
C VAL A 221 -4.72 -21.03 -4.52
N GLU A 222 -5.16 -20.31 -3.48
CA GLU A 222 -6.43 -19.58 -3.53
C GLU A 222 -6.36 -18.40 -4.51
N ARG A 223 -7.52 -17.84 -4.89
CA ARG A 223 -7.65 -16.67 -5.75
C ARG A 223 -7.44 -15.40 -4.94
N GLY A 224 -6.79 -14.43 -5.56
CA GLY A 224 -6.48 -13.12 -5.01
C GLY A 224 -7.66 -12.15 -4.95
N ILE A 225 -8.80 -12.60 -4.42
CA ILE A 225 -10.04 -11.83 -4.42
C ILE A 225 -9.90 -10.51 -3.64
N VAL A 226 -10.53 -9.47 -4.16
CA VAL A 226 -10.66 -8.17 -3.50
C VAL A 226 -12.08 -8.01 -3.01
N ARG A 227 -12.24 -7.52 -1.78
CA ARG A 227 -13.56 -7.38 -1.14
C ARG A 227 -13.74 -5.98 -0.59
N ALA A 228 -14.98 -5.50 -0.66
CA ALA A 228 -15.40 -4.31 0.08
C ALA A 228 -16.44 -4.63 1.12
N PHE A 229 -16.28 -4.01 2.28
CA PHE A 229 -17.20 -4.11 3.40
C PHE A 229 -17.68 -2.72 3.80
N ASP A 230 -18.85 -2.65 4.42
CA ASP A 230 -19.32 -1.44 5.09
C ASP A 230 -18.41 -1.11 6.28
N VAL A 231 -17.86 0.11 6.35
CA VAL A 231 -16.88 0.52 7.38
C VAL A 231 -17.44 0.48 8.81
N ARG A 232 -18.76 0.57 8.96
CA ARG A 232 -19.41 0.57 10.28
C ARG A 232 -19.72 -0.85 10.73
N THR A 233 -20.39 -1.59 9.86
CA THR A 233 -21.00 -2.88 10.20
C THR A 233 -20.14 -4.08 9.82
N GLY A 234 -19.18 -3.92 8.91
CA GLY A 234 -18.42 -5.04 8.36
C GLY A 234 -19.19 -5.92 7.37
N ASN A 235 -20.40 -5.50 6.96
CA ASN A 235 -21.18 -6.26 5.98
C ASN A 235 -20.52 -6.25 4.61
N LEU A 236 -20.35 -7.43 3.99
CA LEU A 236 -19.82 -7.58 2.65
C LEU A 236 -20.72 -6.86 1.63
N ARG A 237 -20.11 -6.03 0.78
CA ARG A 237 -20.79 -5.22 -0.24
C ARG A 237 -20.55 -5.74 -1.65
N TRP A 238 -19.31 -6.09 -1.96
CA TRP A 238 -18.95 -6.70 -3.22
C TRP A 238 -17.67 -7.52 -3.09
N THR A 239 -17.47 -8.44 -4.04
CA THR A 239 -16.25 -9.24 -4.21
C THR A 239 -15.89 -9.20 -5.69
N TRP A 240 -14.60 -9.02 -5.98
CA TRP A 240 -14.04 -9.07 -7.32
C TRP A 240 -12.91 -10.10 -7.37
N ASP A 241 -12.87 -10.88 -8.44
CA ASP A 241 -11.87 -11.91 -8.68
C ASP A 241 -11.06 -11.55 -9.95
N PRO A 242 -9.74 -11.31 -9.82
CA PRO A 242 -8.91 -10.86 -10.93
C PRO A 242 -8.77 -11.90 -12.05
N ILE A 243 -8.93 -13.18 -11.75
CA ILE A 243 -8.58 -14.28 -12.67
C ILE A 243 -9.75 -15.20 -12.97
N ALA A 244 -10.95 -14.85 -12.52
CA ALA A 244 -12.18 -15.50 -12.95
C ALA A 244 -12.62 -15.01 -14.35
N PRO A 245 -13.19 -15.88 -15.21
CA PRO A 245 -13.43 -17.31 -14.98
C PRO A 245 -12.29 -18.22 -15.46
N TRP A 246 -11.28 -17.72 -16.18
CA TRP A 246 -10.30 -18.55 -16.89
C TRP A 246 -9.46 -19.42 -15.96
N ALA A 247 -9.16 -18.97 -14.75
CA ALA A 247 -8.41 -19.77 -13.78
C ALA A 247 -9.10 -21.10 -13.47
N TYR A 248 -10.43 -21.16 -13.50
CA TYR A 248 -11.20 -22.39 -13.30
C TYR A 248 -11.13 -23.37 -14.46
N GLN A 249 -10.66 -22.94 -15.62
CA GLN A 249 -10.56 -23.75 -16.84
C GLN A 249 -9.19 -24.42 -16.97
N THR A 250 -8.24 -24.06 -16.10
CA THR A 250 -6.90 -24.67 -16.06
C THR A 250 -6.91 -26.03 -15.34
N SER A 251 -5.98 -26.91 -15.71
CA SER A 251 -5.81 -28.23 -15.11
C SER A 251 -4.31 -28.52 -14.88
N PRO A 252 -3.81 -28.46 -13.62
CA PRO A 252 -4.55 -28.16 -12.39
C PRO A 252 -5.02 -26.70 -12.32
N ARG A 253 -6.02 -26.42 -11.46
CA ARG A 253 -6.58 -25.08 -11.27
C ARG A 253 -5.54 -24.10 -10.71
N THR A 254 -5.23 -23.03 -11.44
CA THR A 254 -4.39 -21.91 -10.97
C THR A 254 -5.11 -20.99 -9.98
N GLY A 255 -4.34 -20.13 -9.30
CA GLY A 255 -4.80 -19.14 -8.33
C GLY A 255 -3.98 -17.84 -8.39
N ALA A 256 -3.94 -17.13 -7.27
CA ALA A 256 -3.30 -15.83 -7.08
C ALA A 256 -3.95 -14.67 -7.85
N GLY A 257 -3.16 -13.76 -8.42
CA GLY A 257 -3.61 -12.46 -8.94
C GLY A 257 -3.91 -11.45 -7.83
N ASN A 258 -3.43 -11.68 -6.61
CA ASN A 258 -3.82 -10.97 -5.40
C ASN A 258 -3.35 -9.53 -5.34
N ALA A 259 -4.16 -8.66 -4.73
CA ALA A 259 -3.78 -7.27 -4.48
C ALA A 259 -3.09 -7.14 -3.11
N TRP A 260 -1.81 -7.49 -3.05
CA TRP A 260 -1.01 -7.41 -1.81
C TRP A 260 -0.44 -6.01 -1.57
N SER A 261 -0.26 -5.20 -2.62
CA SER A 261 0.19 -3.81 -2.52
C SER A 261 -0.93 -2.85 -2.10
N THR A 262 -0.58 -1.59 -1.85
CA THR A 262 -1.54 -0.56 -1.42
C THR A 262 -2.47 -0.15 -2.56
N ILE A 263 -3.77 -0.14 -2.29
CA ILE A 263 -4.84 0.25 -3.22
C ILE A 263 -5.03 1.77 -3.21
N SER A 264 -5.31 2.36 -4.37
CA SER A 264 -5.62 3.80 -4.51
C SER A 264 -7.09 4.06 -4.80
N VAL A 265 -7.59 5.21 -4.36
CA VAL A 265 -9.02 5.58 -4.46
C VAL A 265 -9.20 6.97 -5.06
N ASP A 266 -10.07 7.05 -6.06
CA ASP A 266 -10.70 8.28 -6.54
C ASP A 266 -12.12 8.38 -5.99
N ALA A 267 -12.27 9.10 -4.89
CA ALA A 267 -13.57 9.26 -4.26
C ALA A 267 -14.56 10.09 -5.10
N GLU A 268 -14.04 11.00 -5.93
CA GLU A 268 -14.83 11.94 -6.73
C GLU A 268 -15.46 11.26 -7.94
N HIS A 269 -14.74 10.32 -8.56
CA HIS A 269 -15.18 9.62 -9.77
C HIS A 269 -15.68 8.19 -9.51
N ASP A 270 -15.79 7.79 -8.24
CA ASP A 270 -16.19 6.44 -7.82
C ASP A 270 -15.28 5.37 -8.43
N LEU A 271 -13.96 5.54 -8.31
CA LEU A 271 -12.99 4.56 -8.80
C LEU A 271 -12.06 4.07 -7.69
N VAL A 272 -11.74 2.79 -7.74
CA VAL A 272 -10.69 2.15 -6.95
C VAL A 272 -9.71 1.48 -7.91
N PHE A 273 -8.42 1.65 -7.68
CA PHE A 273 -7.32 1.14 -8.53
C PHE A 273 -6.64 -0.01 -7.81
N ILE A 274 -6.82 -1.21 -8.34
CA ILE A 274 -6.34 -2.46 -7.79
C ILE A 274 -5.04 -2.84 -8.50
N PRO A 275 -3.87 -2.78 -7.83
CA PRO A 275 -2.64 -3.37 -8.34
C PRO A 275 -2.65 -4.87 -8.07
N THR A 276 -2.69 -5.70 -9.11
CA THR A 276 -2.81 -7.16 -8.98
C THR A 276 -1.47 -7.86 -9.11
N GLY A 277 -1.30 -8.90 -8.29
CA GLY A 277 -0.21 -9.87 -8.25
C GLY A 277 -0.09 -10.75 -9.49
N SER A 278 0.90 -11.63 -9.47
CA SER A 278 1.12 -12.68 -10.47
C SER A 278 0.05 -13.77 -10.36
N ALA A 279 -0.24 -14.45 -11.47
CA ALA A 279 -0.98 -15.72 -11.42
C ALA A 279 -0.02 -16.84 -11.03
N SER A 280 -0.50 -17.80 -10.27
CA SER A 280 0.38 -18.82 -9.68
C SER A 280 0.60 -20.05 -10.60
N PRO A 281 1.79 -20.67 -10.61
CA PRO A 281 3.00 -20.21 -9.95
C PRO A 281 3.61 -19.04 -10.74
N ASP A 282 4.13 -18.03 -10.06
CA ASP A 282 4.69 -16.81 -10.64
C ASP A 282 5.91 -17.06 -11.55
N TYR A 283 6.82 -17.97 -11.16
CA TYR A 283 8.02 -18.34 -11.91
C TYR A 283 7.85 -19.51 -12.90
N PHE A 284 6.63 -19.96 -13.20
CA PHE A 284 6.42 -20.99 -14.23
C PHE A 284 5.05 -20.91 -14.90
N GLY A 285 5.03 -20.78 -16.23
CA GLY A 285 3.81 -20.54 -17.01
C GLY A 285 3.10 -21.79 -17.54
N GLY A 286 3.70 -22.98 -17.43
CA GLY A 286 3.24 -24.17 -18.17
C GLY A 286 1.83 -24.66 -17.82
N PHE A 287 1.34 -24.37 -16.61
CA PHE A 287 -0.01 -24.77 -16.16
C PHE A 287 -1.08 -23.69 -16.33
N ARG A 288 -0.70 -22.49 -16.77
CA ARG A 288 -1.59 -21.32 -16.89
C ARG A 288 -1.43 -20.64 -18.25
N LYS A 289 -1.66 -21.37 -19.33
CA LYS A 289 -1.56 -20.86 -20.70
C LYS A 289 -2.48 -19.66 -20.95
N GLY A 290 -2.08 -18.79 -21.88
CA GLY A 290 -2.80 -17.54 -22.21
C GLY A 290 -2.21 -16.32 -21.52
N ASP A 291 -2.79 -15.14 -21.77
CA ASP A 291 -2.25 -13.86 -21.29
C ASP A 291 -2.43 -13.63 -19.77
N ASN A 292 -3.23 -14.47 -19.11
CA ASN A 292 -3.50 -14.46 -17.66
C ASN A 292 -4.18 -13.19 -17.13
N LYS A 293 -4.93 -12.46 -17.96
CA LYS A 293 -5.64 -11.26 -17.49
C LYS A 293 -6.71 -11.60 -16.45
N TRP A 294 -6.82 -10.92 -15.32
CA TRP A 294 -6.21 -9.64 -14.94
C TRP A 294 -5.13 -9.77 -13.87
N ALA A 295 -4.28 -10.81 -13.90
CA ALA A 295 -3.03 -10.78 -13.15
C ALA A 295 -2.04 -9.77 -13.76
N ASN A 296 -1.03 -9.35 -13.00
CA ASN A 296 0.01 -8.41 -13.44
C ASN A 296 -0.54 -7.13 -14.08
N SER A 297 -1.57 -6.55 -13.47
CA SER A 297 -2.37 -5.47 -14.01
C SER A 297 -2.63 -4.38 -12.98
N VAL A 298 -3.02 -3.21 -13.47
CA VAL A 298 -3.82 -2.28 -12.68
C VAL A 298 -5.24 -2.27 -13.24
N VAL A 299 -6.20 -2.53 -12.37
CA VAL A 299 -7.62 -2.57 -12.71
C VAL A 299 -8.35 -1.45 -11.98
N ALA A 300 -9.12 -0.66 -12.73
CA ALA A 300 -10.06 0.28 -12.17
C ALA A 300 -11.44 -0.36 -12.05
N LEU A 301 -11.97 -0.39 -10.83
CA LEU A 301 -13.33 -0.80 -10.54
C LEU A 301 -14.15 0.39 -10.05
N ARG A 302 -15.47 0.32 -10.16
CA ARG A 302 -16.38 1.16 -9.39
C ARG A 302 -16.17 0.89 -7.92
N ALA A 303 -15.72 1.87 -7.15
CA ALA A 303 -15.42 1.67 -5.74
C ALA A 303 -16.68 1.28 -4.95
N SER A 304 -17.84 1.82 -5.34
CA SER A 304 -19.13 1.55 -4.72
C SER A 304 -19.70 0.16 -4.98
N THR A 305 -19.42 -0.45 -6.15
CA THR A 305 -20.09 -1.69 -6.59
C THR A 305 -19.15 -2.85 -6.94
N GLY A 306 -17.85 -2.60 -7.12
CA GLY A 306 -16.88 -3.59 -7.62
C GLY A 306 -16.99 -3.85 -9.14
N GLU A 307 -17.83 -3.11 -9.86
CA GLU A 307 -17.99 -3.27 -11.31
C GLU A 307 -16.70 -2.89 -12.05
N PHE A 308 -16.30 -3.71 -13.02
CA PHE A 308 -15.13 -3.44 -13.85
C PHE A 308 -15.34 -2.21 -14.74
N VAL A 309 -14.38 -1.27 -14.73
CA VAL A 309 -14.39 -0.09 -15.60
C VAL A 309 -13.36 -0.23 -16.71
N TRP A 310 -12.09 -0.44 -16.35
CA TRP A 310 -11.00 -0.68 -17.29
C TRP A 310 -9.85 -1.43 -16.59
N GLY A 311 -8.96 -2.03 -17.37
CA GLY A 311 -7.74 -2.66 -16.86
C GLY A 311 -6.57 -2.46 -17.82
N PHE A 312 -5.36 -2.34 -17.28
CA PHE A 312 -4.11 -2.28 -18.03
C PHE A 312 -3.14 -3.33 -17.49
N GLN A 313 -2.80 -4.32 -18.31
CA GLN A 313 -1.87 -5.38 -17.95
C GLN A 313 -0.44 -4.93 -18.26
N VAL A 314 0.43 -4.92 -17.25
CA VAL A 314 1.83 -4.51 -17.39
C VAL A 314 2.74 -5.65 -17.84
N VAL A 315 2.34 -6.91 -17.60
CA VAL A 315 3.05 -8.10 -18.08
C VAL A 315 2.03 -9.15 -18.54
N HIS A 316 2.14 -9.58 -19.79
CA HIS A 316 1.38 -10.69 -20.36
C HIS A 316 2.01 -12.03 -19.97
N HIS A 317 1.23 -12.99 -19.50
CA HIS A 317 1.73 -14.33 -19.15
C HIS A 317 3.06 -14.28 -18.37
N ASP A 318 3.05 -13.61 -17.22
CA ASP A 318 4.27 -13.36 -16.46
C ASP A 318 5.03 -14.66 -16.15
N LEU A 319 6.36 -14.63 -16.21
CA LEU A 319 7.25 -15.76 -15.90
C LEU A 319 8.35 -15.35 -14.91
N TRP A 320 8.26 -14.14 -14.36
CA TRP A 320 9.38 -13.45 -13.72
C TRP A 320 9.03 -12.83 -12.37
N ASP A 321 7.80 -13.02 -11.90
CA ASP A 321 7.25 -12.36 -10.73
C ASP A 321 7.32 -10.83 -10.86
N TYR A 322 6.82 -10.32 -11.98
CA TYR A 322 6.81 -8.89 -12.31
C TYR A 322 5.43 -8.23 -12.11
N ASP A 323 4.77 -8.61 -11.01
CA ASP A 323 3.51 -8.02 -10.64
C ASP A 323 3.59 -6.53 -10.25
N VAL A 324 2.42 -5.92 -10.05
CA VAL A 324 2.32 -4.51 -9.67
C VAL A 324 2.49 -4.36 -8.16
N ALA A 325 3.75 -4.24 -7.74
CA ALA A 325 4.12 -4.09 -6.33
C ALA A 325 3.93 -2.67 -5.77
N CYS A 326 3.67 -1.66 -6.61
CA CYS A 326 3.55 -0.26 -6.17
C CYS A 326 2.10 0.21 -6.11
N GLN A 327 1.82 1.10 -5.16
CA GLN A 327 0.56 1.85 -5.12
C GLN A 327 0.37 2.65 -6.42
N PRO A 328 -0.75 2.47 -7.16
CA PRO A 328 -1.06 3.32 -8.31
C PRO A 328 -1.16 4.80 -7.91
N THR A 329 -0.31 5.67 -8.44
CA THR A 329 -0.28 7.08 -8.00
C THR A 329 -1.24 7.93 -8.82
N LEU A 330 -2.24 8.55 -8.18
CA LEU A 330 -3.23 9.41 -8.82
C LEU A 330 -2.78 10.86 -8.78
N PHE A 331 -2.83 11.55 -9.92
CA PHE A 331 -2.31 12.90 -10.04
C PHE A 331 -2.89 13.64 -11.24
N THR A 332 -2.61 14.94 -11.31
CA THR A 332 -3.02 15.80 -12.43
C THR A 332 -1.87 15.93 -13.42
N TRP A 333 -2.12 15.55 -14.67
CA TRP A 333 -1.20 15.68 -15.79
C TRP A 333 -1.28 17.06 -16.46
N LYS A 334 -0.49 17.24 -17.52
CA LYS A 334 -0.49 18.44 -18.38
C LYS A 334 -1.92 18.81 -18.81
N GLY A 335 -2.23 20.10 -18.75
CA GLY A 335 -3.54 20.63 -19.14
C GLY A 335 -4.67 20.30 -18.15
N GLY A 336 -4.37 19.79 -16.96
CA GLY A 336 -5.39 19.46 -15.95
C GLY A 336 -6.00 18.07 -16.08
N THR A 337 -5.48 17.23 -17.00
CA THR A 337 -6.05 15.90 -17.25
C THR A 337 -5.76 14.95 -16.09
N LEU A 338 -6.76 14.19 -15.65
CA LEU A 338 -6.59 13.19 -14.58
C LEU A 338 -5.77 11.99 -15.06
N ALA A 339 -4.72 11.66 -14.31
CA ALA A 339 -3.80 10.58 -14.63
C ALA A 339 -3.56 9.63 -13.46
N VAL A 340 -3.09 8.44 -13.81
CA VAL A 340 -2.61 7.43 -12.89
C VAL A 340 -1.26 6.91 -13.38
N ALA A 341 -0.25 6.90 -12.50
CA ALA A 341 1.09 6.41 -12.78
C ALA A 341 1.28 5.04 -12.13
N ILE A 342 1.75 4.07 -12.92
CA ILE A 342 2.01 2.69 -12.51
C ILE A 342 3.50 2.44 -12.57
N THR A 343 4.16 2.45 -11.41
CA THR A 343 5.54 2.01 -11.28
C THR A 343 5.55 0.49 -11.09
N THR A 344 6.43 -0.20 -11.81
CA THR A 344 6.41 -1.67 -11.90
C THR A 344 7.73 -2.30 -11.43
N LYS A 345 7.71 -3.59 -11.06
CA LYS A 345 8.91 -4.37 -10.73
C LYS A 345 9.94 -4.40 -11.88
N MET A 346 9.50 -4.22 -13.14
CA MET A 346 10.36 -4.07 -14.32
C MET A 346 11.17 -2.77 -14.34
N GLY A 347 10.95 -1.85 -13.38
CA GLY A 347 11.53 -0.52 -13.38
C GLY A 347 10.94 0.43 -14.43
N ARG A 348 9.81 0.06 -15.03
CA ARG A 348 9.07 0.87 -16.01
C ARG A 348 7.92 1.62 -15.35
N VAL A 349 7.60 2.80 -15.88
CA VAL A 349 6.46 3.61 -15.42
C VAL A 349 5.46 3.79 -16.54
N PHE A 350 4.22 3.33 -16.36
CA PHE A 350 3.12 3.58 -17.28
C PHE A 350 2.28 4.76 -16.78
N VAL A 351 1.91 5.68 -17.68
CA VAL A 351 1.09 6.85 -17.33
C VAL A 351 -0.19 6.79 -18.14
N LEU A 352 -1.30 6.54 -17.45
CA LEU A 352 -2.60 6.27 -18.06
C LEU A 352 -3.61 7.36 -17.69
N ASN A 353 -4.61 7.54 -18.54
CA ASN A 353 -5.80 8.31 -18.21
C ASN A 353 -6.54 7.62 -17.07
N ARG A 354 -6.74 8.34 -15.97
CA ARG A 354 -7.35 7.81 -14.74
C ARG A 354 -8.76 7.25 -14.96
N LEU A 355 -9.52 7.82 -15.91
CA LEU A 355 -10.92 7.47 -16.14
C LEU A 355 -11.10 6.38 -17.20
N THR A 356 -10.17 6.26 -18.15
CA THR A 356 -10.34 5.36 -19.31
C THR A 356 -9.28 4.27 -19.42
N GLY A 357 -8.17 4.36 -18.68
CA GLY A 357 -7.02 3.45 -18.80
C GLY A 357 -6.19 3.67 -20.07
N ALA A 358 -6.58 4.60 -20.95
CA ALA A 358 -5.86 4.89 -22.18
C ALA A 358 -4.49 5.50 -21.87
N PRO A 359 -3.40 5.04 -22.51
CA PRO A 359 -2.06 5.53 -22.19
C PRO A 359 -1.84 6.95 -22.72
N PHE A 360 -1.18 7.79 -21.93
CA PHE A 360 -0.77 9.14 -22.34
C PHE A 360 0.56 9.16 -23.11
N LEU A 361 1.36 8.10 -22.96
CA LEU A 361 2.63 7.92 -23.64
C LEU A 361 2.55 6.67 -24.53
N PRO A 362 3.25 6.62 -25.66
CA PRO A 362 3.24 5.44 -26.52
C PRO A 362 3.67 4.18 -25.74
N ILE A 363 2.91 3.10 -25.94
CA ILE A 363 3.24 1.77 -25.44
C ILE A 363 3.59 0.92 -26.64
N GLN A 364 4.78 0.34 -26.63
CA GLN A 364 5.25 -0.52 -27.71
C GLN A 364 5.23 -1.97 -27.25
N GLU A 365 4.56 -2.83 -28.01
CA GLU A 365 4.69 -4.27 -27.85
C GLU A 365 6.07 -4.70 -28.34
N ARG A 366 6.97 -5.04 -27.42
CA ARG A 366 8.33 -5.48 -27.74
C ARG A 366 8.38 -7.00 -27.77
N PRO A 367 8.89 -7.63 -28.84
CA PRO A 367 9.07 -9.07 -28.89
C PRO A 367 9.91 -9.55 -27.72
N VAL A 368 9.46 -10.63 -27.09
CA VAL A 368 10.25 -11.32 -26.07
C VAL A 368 10.67 -12.70 -26.57
N PRO A 369 11.71 -13.26 -25.95
CA PRO A 369 12.26 -14.54 -26.33
C PRO A 369 11.29 -15.69 -26.02
N LYS A 370 11.32 -16.73 -26.85
CA LYS A 370 10.61 -17.98 -26.52
C LYS A 370 11.19 -18.60 -25.25
N SER A 371 10.33 -19.23 -24.45
CA SER A 371 10.78 -20.11 -23.37
C SER A 371 11.42 -21.36 -23.94
N ASP A 372 12.49 -21.82 -23.29
CA ASP A 372 13.15 -23.10 -23.52
C ASP A 372 12.87 -24.11 -22.40
N ILE A 373 12.00 -23.77 -21.45
CA ILE A 373 11.54 -24.68 -20.41
C ILE A 373 10.45 -25.60 -20.97
N PRO A 374 10.58 -26.94 -20.84
CA PRO A 374 9.57 -27.88 -21.31
C PRO A 374 8.17 -27.57 -20.75
N GLY A 375 7.19 -27.48 -21.65
CA GLY A 375 5.79 -27.23 -21.29
C GLY A 375 5.46 -25.77 -21.00
N GLU A 376 6.41 -24.84 -21.01
CA GLU A 376 6.18 -23.40 -20.84
C GLU A 376 6.08 -22.67 -22.20
N GLU A 377 5.29 -21.60 -22.26
CA GLU A 377 5.18 -20.74 -23.44
C GLU A 377 5.28 -19.27 -23.02
N ALA A 378 6.32 -18.56 -23.45
CA ALA A 378 6.35 -17.11 -23.27
C ALA A 378 5.32 -16.42 -24.19
N TRP A 379 4.68 -15.35 -23.70
CA TRP A 379 3.86 -14.50 -24.57
C TRP A 379 4.75 -13.86 -25.67
N PRO A 380 4.28 -13.66 -26.91
CA PRO A 380 5.16 -13.19 -27.99
C PRO A 380 5.77 -11.80 -27.78
N THR A 381 5.09 -10.92 -27.04
CA THR A 381 5.49 -9.53 -26.81
C THR A 381 5.26 -9.10 -25.36
N GLN A 382 5.78 -7.94 -24.96
CA GLN A 382 5.42 -7.30 -23.70
C GLN A 382 5.25 -5.79 -23.91
N PRO A 383 4.36 -5.14 -23.15
CA PRO A 383 4.18 -3.71 -23.23
C PRO A 383 5.42 -2.99 -22.66
N ALA A 384 6.01 -2.12 -23.46
CA ALA A 384 7.15 -1.30 -23.07
C ALA A 384 6.75 0.16 -22.98
N SER A 385 7.00 0.75 -21.80
CA SER A 385 6.88 2.18 -21.59
C SER A 385 8.11 2.92 -22.13
N THR A 386 7.92 4.17 -22.53
CA THR A 386 9.02 5.10 -22.83
C THR A 386 9.74 5.62 -21.57
N ILE A 387 9.19 5.38 -20.36
CA ILE A 387 9.81 5.74 -19.09
C ILE A 387 10.40 4.50 -18.44
N SER A 388 11.73 4.50 -18.29
CA SER A 388 12.49 3.49 -17.58
C SER A 388 13.32 4.15 -16.48
N LEU A 389 13.27 3.60 -15.27
CA LEU A 389 13.94 4.13 -14.08
C LEU A 389 15.26 3.40 -13.77
N VAL A 390 15.48 2.26 -14.41
CA VAL A 390 16.64 1.38 -14.18
C VAL A 390 17.26 0.98 -15.51
N PRO A 391 18.55 0.58 -15.53
CA PRO A 391 19.13 -0.06 -16.70
C PRO A 391 18.34 -1.33 -17.05
N GLU A 392 17.89 -1.45 -18.29
CA GLU A 392 17.17 -2.64 -18.78
C GLU A 392 18.12 -3.73 -19.31
N LYS A 393 19.43 -3.50 -19.23
CA LYS A 393 20.47 -4.44 -19.64
C LYS A 393 21.56 -4.43 -18.59
N LEU A 394 22.09 -5.62 -18.34
CA LEU A 394 23.25 -5.83 -17.50
C LEU A 394 24.31 -6.54 -18.35
N SER A 395 25.50 -6.00 -18.42
CA SER A 395 26.62 -6.62 -19.12
C SER A 395 27.81 -6.82 -18.17
N PRO A 396 28.79 -7.67 -18.52
CA PRO A 396 29.94 -7.91 -17.65
C PRO A 396 30.73 -6.62 -17.31
N GLU A 397 30.62 -5.58 -18.14
CA GLU A 397 31.20 -4.26 -17.89
C GLU A 397 30.55 -3.49 -16.73
N ASP A 398 29.28 -3.81 -16.43
CA ASP A 398 28.52 -3.25 -15.31
C ASP A 398 28.85 -3.93 -13.97
N ALA A 399 29.70 -4.97 -13.99
CA ALA A 399 30.06 -5.72 -12.79
C ALA A 399 30.67 -4.81 -11.71
N TRP A 400 30.17 -4.96 -10.49
CA TRP A 400 30.67 -4.30 -9.31
C TRP A 400 31.19 -5.33 -8.30
N GLY A 401 32.22 -4.95 -7.55
CA GLY A 401 32.76 -5.71 -6.43
C GLY A 401 33.59 -4.79 -5.54
N LYS A 402 33.73 -5.11 -4.24
CA LYS A 402 34.50 -4.28 -3.31
C LYS A 402 35.99 -4.27 -3.67
N ASP A 403 36.46 -5.31 -4.33
CA ASP A 403 37.82 -5.54 -4.80
C ASP A 403 37.82 -6.22 -6.18
N ALA A 404 39.02 -6.50 -6.70
CA ALA A 404 39.18 -7.07 -8.04
C ALA A 404 38.65 -8.51 -8.16
N GLU A 405 38.76 -9.30 -7.09
CA GLU A 405 38.30 -10.70 -7.08
C GLU A 405 36.77 -10.75 -7.13
N GLU A 406 36.10 -9.96 -6.29
CA GLU A 406 34.64 -9.86 -6.31
C GLU A 406 34.13 -9.29 -7.63
N LYS A 407 34.81 -8.28 -8.18
CA LYS A 407 34.42 -7.73 -9.49
C LYS A 407 34.55 -8.77 -10.59
N GLN A 408 35.61 -9.58 -10.59
CA GLN A 408 35.80 -10.65 -11.56
C GLN A 408 34.73 -11.74 -11.39
N TRP A 409 34.45 -12.16 -10.17
CA TRP A 409 33.38 -13.11 -9.87
C TRP A 409 32.03 -12.61 -10.39
N CYS A 410 31.69 -11.34 -10.13
CA CYS A 410 30.46 -10.71 -10.63
C CYS A 410 30.44 -10.67 -12.17
N THR A 411 31.56 -10.30 -12.79
CA THR A 411 31.74 -10.28 -14.26
C THR A 411 31.43 -11.65 -14.87
N GLU A 412 31.96 -12.72 -14.29
CA GLU A 412 31.75 -14.10 -14.75
C GLU A 412 30.30 -14.55 -14.56
N LYS A 413 29.67 -14.19 -13.44
CA LYS A 413 28.23 -14.45 -13.21
C LYS A 413 27.35 -13.75 -14.24
N ILE A 414 27.59 -12.48 -14.52
CA ILE A 414 26.84 -11.73 -15.53
C ILE A 414 27.05 -12.34 -16.92
N ARG A 415 28.28 -12.75 -17.25
CA ARG A 415 28.60 -13.40 -18.53
C ARG A 415 27.87 -14.74 -18.72
N ALA A 416 27.72 -15.51 -17.64
CA ALA A 416 27.01 -16.79 -17.67
C ALA A 416 25.47 -16.63 -17.64
N ALA A 417 24.97 -15.47 -17.19
CA ALA A 417 23.55 -15.18 -17.14
C ALA A 417 23.00 -14.75 -18.51
N ARG A 418 21.70 -15.01 -18.72
CA ARG A 418 20.97 -14.45 -19.87
C ARG A 418 20.47 -13.05 -19.50
N THR A 419 21.10 -12.00 -20.03
CA THR A 419 20.72 -10.60 -19.72
C THR A 419 19.97 -9.95 -20.89
N GLY A 420 19.01 -9.04 -20.61
CA GLY A 420 18.21 -8.33 -21.62
C GLY A 420 16.96 -7.63 -21.06
N GLU A 421 16.27 -6.84 -21.90
CA GLU A 421 15.21 -5.87 -21.51
C GLU A 421 14.03 -6.42 -20.70
N LEU A 422 13.85 -7.73 -20.68
CA LEU A 422 13.01 -8.50 -19.78
C LEU A 422 13.78 -9.80 -19.53
N ALA A 423 14.46 -9.86 -18.40
CA ALA A 423 15.42 -10.91 -18.11
C ALA A 423 14.71 -12.27 -18.05
N ARG A 424 14.91 -13.04 -19.14
CA ARG A 424 14.67 -14.48 -19.23
C ARG A 424 15.17 -15.16 -17.95
N HIS A 425 14.46 -16.17 -17.46
CA HIS A 425 14.82 -16.93 -16.25
C HIS A 425 16.31 -16.94 -15.93
N ALA A 426 16.64 -16.54 -14.71
CA ALA A 426 17.91 -16.88 -14.09
C ALA A 426 17.95 -18.38 -13.76
N GLY A 427 17.86 -19.23 -14.79
CA GLY A 427 18.35 -20.58 -14.73
C GLY A 427 19.88 -20.49 -14.84
N LEU A 428 20.58 -20.86 -13.78
CA LEU A 428 22.01 -21.17 -13.88
C LEU A 428 22.16 -22.26 -14.96
N PRO A 429 23.12 -22.15 -15.90
CA PRO A 429 23.51 -23.31 -16.68
C PRO A 429 24.02 -24.41 -15.74
N GLU A 430 23.70 -25.66 -16.09
CA GLU A 430 24.00 -26.89 -15.33
C GLU A 430 25.40 -26.94 -14.69
#